data_AF-A0A1K1LMV3-F1
#
_entry.id   AF-A0A1K1LMV3-F1
#
_cell.length_a   1.000
_cell.length_b   1.000
_cell.length_c   1.000
_cell.angle_alpha   90.00
_cell.angle_beta   90.00
_cell.angle_gamma   90.00
#
_symmetry.space_group_name_H-M   'P 1'
#
loop_
_entity.id
_entity.type
_entity.pdbx_description
1 polymer ?
#
loop_
_entity_poly.entity_id
_entity_poly.type
_entity_poly.pdbx_seq_one_letter_code
_entity_poly.pdbx_strand_id
1 'polypeptide(L)'
;MVPKDFIVAIELGSSKMTGIAGKKNLDGSIQVLACVKEDSSSFIRKGVVYNIDKTAQCLTNIVSRLEKQLKTTITQVYVGVGGQSIRSIHNVIAKDLPNETVVTQDMVIELMDANRNVIYPDQEILDAAVQEYKVDSQYQLDPVGIQCTRIEGNFLNILQRKTFYKNLNKCFENAEINVAEMYLAPLALADSVLTEAERRSGCALVDLGADTTTVSVYSKNILRHLAVIPLGFNNIIKDIASLQMEESVAEHMLIKYGCAYTDNNDIDNNMKYSIDSERQVETRKFIEIVEGRLEEIIANVWCQVPEEYCDKLLGGIILTGGGSNMKDIEKAFQNYTHVDKIRNAKFVTQTITSAIPEATTHDGMMNTVLGLLAKGDINCAGGEYDPNGDLFASQKSQASETVEQRRARQASETPAGVVRTAEEIRRAEEEAQRKRDEEERIAREEAEAKAREEAEERRKNSFWNKSWNKLKEFGKTMVAEEE
;
A
#
# COMPACT_ATOMS: atom_id res chain seq x y z
N MET A 1 -24.82 -22.93 -17.45
CA MET A 1 -24.40 -21.53 -17.66
C MET A 1 -22.89 -21.47 -17.49
N VAL A 2 -22.17 -20.78 -18.38
CA VAL A 2 -20.75 -20.48 -18.14
C VAL A 2 -20.70 -19.55 -16.94
N PRO A 3 -19.95 -19.88 -15.86
CA PRO A 3 -19.82 -18.99 -14.72
C PRO A 3 -19.29 -17.64 -15.23
N LYS A 4 -19.98 -16.56 -14.84
CA LYS A 4 -19.46 -15.22 -15.10
C LYS A 4 -18.16 -15.06 -14.32
N ASP A 5 -17.21 -14.41 -14.96
CA ASP A 5 -15.86 -14.25 -14.45
C ASP A 5 -15.46 -12.80 -14.64
N PHE A 6 -15.38 -12.06 -13.54
CA PHE A 6 -14.96 -10.67 -13.50
C PHE A 6 -14.36 -10.34 -12.14
N ILE A 7 -13.46 -9.36 -12.16
CA ILE A 7 -12.84 -8.74 -11.00
C ILE A 7 -13.55 -7.42 -10.74
N VAL A 8 -13.73 -7.05 -9.47
CA VAL A 8 -14.23 -5.74 -9.06
C VAL A 8 -13.17 -5.02 -8.25
N ALA A 9 -12.85 -3.78 -8.60
CA ALA A 9 -11.95 -2.92 -7.85
C ALA A 9 -12.64 -1.61 -7.47
N ILE A 10 -12.39 -1.13 -6.26
CA ILE A 10 -12.89 0.14 -5.72
C ILE A 10 -11.72 1.02 -5.31
N GLU A 11 -11.67 2.23 -5.85
CA GLU A 11 -10.76 3.29 -5.46
C GLU A 11 -11.49 4.35 -4.62
N LEU A 12 -10.97 4.62 -3.41
CA LEU A 12 -11.49 5.65 -2.51
C LEU A 12 -10.78 6.99 -2.74
N GLY A 13 -11.15 7.70 -3.81
CA GLY A 13 -10.65 9.05 -4.07
C GLY A 13 -11.32 10.11 -3.19
N SER A 14 -10.66 11.25 -3.00
CA SER A 14 -11.24 12.42 -2.30
C SER A 14 -12.23 13.23 -3.13
N SER A 15 -12.09 13.24 -4.45
CA SER A 15 -13.09 13.88 -5.33
C SER A 15 -14.23 12.90 -5.63
N LYS A 16 -13.88 11.66 -6.00
CA LYS A 16 -14.84 10.64 -6.41
C LYS A 16 -14.40 9.28 -5.87
N MET A 17 -15.36 8.46 -5.46
CA MET A 17 -15.16 7.03 -5.26
C MET A 17 -15.53 6.32 -6.55
N THR A 18 -14.65 5.43 -7.03
CA THR A 18 -14.81 4.78 -8.33
C THR A 18 -14.80 3.27 -8.14
N GLY A 19 -15.89 2.61 -8.55
CA GLY A 19 -15.97 1.16 -8.68
C GLY A 19 -15.87 0.76 -10.15
N ILE A 20 -15.03 -0.21 -10.46
CA ILE A 20 -14.87 -0.76 -11.80
C ILE A 20 -14.98 -2.28 -11.76
N ALA A 21 -15.59 -2.86 -12.78
CA ALA A 21 -15.59 -4.30 -12.98
C ALA A 21 -15.05 -4.64 -14.36
N GLY A 22 -14.21 -5.67 -14.44
CA GLY A 22 -13.62 -6.10 -15.70
C GLY A 22 -13.22 -7.56 -15.70
N LYS A 23 -13.13 -8.12 -16.90
CA LYS A 23 -12.65 -9.47 -17.16
C LYS A 23 -11.20 -9.41 -17.62
N LYS A 24 -10.33 -10.14 -16.93
CA LYS A 24 -8.92 -10.29 -17.29
C LYS A 24 -8.76 -11.50 -18.21
N ASN A 25 -8.18 -11.29 -19.37
CA ASN A 25 -7.88 -12.35 -20.33
C ASN A 25 -6.52 -13.01 -20.00
N LEU A 26 -6.29 -14.20 -20.56
CA LEU A 26 -5.05 -14.97 -20.34
C LEU A 26 -3.80 -14.26 -20.86
N ASP A 27 -3.94 -13.36 -21.83
CA ASP A 27 -2.85 -12.53 -22.37
C ASP A 27 -2.55 -11.28 -21.51
N GLY A 28 -3.27 -11.10 -20.40
CA GLY A 28 -3.15 -9.95 -19.52
C GLY A 28 -3.94 -8.72 -19.96
N SER A 29 -4.63 -8.76 -21.10
CA SER A 29 -5.56 -7.70 -21.50
C SER A 29 -6.80 -7.70 -20.61
N ILE A 30 -7.41 -6.52 -20.43
CA ILE A 30 -8.58 -6.35 -19.56
C ILE A 30 -9.73 -5.79 -20.36
N GLN A 31 -10.88 -6.46 -20.28
CA GLN A 31 -12.14 -5.96 -20.79
C GLN A 31 -12.94 -5.35 -19.65
N VAL A 32 -13.09 -4.03 -19.62
CA VAL A 32 -13.93 -3.33 -18.63
C VAL A 32 -15.40 -3.48 -19.00
N LEU A 33 -16.16 -4.06 -18.07
CA LEU A 33 -17.57 -4.41 -18.22
C LEU A 33 -18.52 -3.37 -17.63
N ALA A 34 -18.14 -2.78 -16.50
CA ALA A 34 -18.95 -1.80 -15.78
C ALA A 34 -18.06 -0.78 -15.06
N CYS A 35 -18.56 0.45 -14.92
CA CYS A 35 -17.90 1.51 -14.18
C CYS A 35 -18.95 2.40 -13.51
N VAL A 36 -18.72 2.70 -12.23
CA VAL A 36 -19.59 3.53 -11.41
C VAL A 36 -18.73 4.53 -10.65
N LYS A 37 -19.13 5.80 -10.69
CA LYS A 37 -18.50 6.90 -9.95
C LYS A 37 -19.54 7.58 -9.07
N GLU A 38 -19.14 7.95 -7.87
CA GLU A 38 -19.93 8.77 -6.95
C GLU A 38 -19.06 9.86 -6.32
N ASP A 39 -19.64 11.04 -6.08
CA ASP A 39 -18.95 12.13 -5.41
C ASP A 39 -18.62 11.75 -3.96
N SER A 40 -17.38 11.97 -3.56
CA SER A 40 -16.89 11.62 -2.22
C SER A 40 -16.32 12.80 -1.42
N SER A 41 -16.38 14.00 -1.98
CA SER A 41 -15.80 15.23 -1.42
C SER A 41 -16.27 15.56 0.01
N SER A 42 -17.51 15.16 0.34
CA SER A 42 -18.11 15.44 1.64
C SER A 42 -17.77 14.44 2.75
N PHE A 43 -17.15 13.30 2.42
CA PHE A 43 -16.88 12.22 3.40
C PHE A 43 -15.50 11.56 3.29
N ILE A 44 -14.77 11.73 2.18
CA ILE A 44 -13.35 11.37 2.04
C ILE A 44 -12.53 12.65 1.91
N ARG A 45 -11.57 12.88 2.81
CA ARG A 45 -10.69 14.06 2.78
C ARG A 45 -9.25 13.62 2.83
N LYS A 46 -8.43 14.13 1.90
CA LYS A 46 -7.00 13.79 1.81
C LYS A 46 -6.78 12.27 1.74
N GLY A 47 -7.66 11.56 1.03
CA GLY A 47 -7.67 10.10 0.91
C GLY A 47 -8.01 9.33 2.20
N VAL A 48 -8.49 10.01 3.26
CA VAL A 48 -8.88 9.39 4.53
C VAL A 48 -10.39 9.49 4.73
N VAL A 49 -10.99 8.41 5.24
CA VAL A 49 -12.39 8.38 5.64
C VAL A 49 -12.65 9.35 6.79
N TYR A 50 -13.43 10.39 6.52
CA TYR A 50 -13.86 11.38 7.52
C TYR A 50 -15.24 11.06 8.10
N ASN A 51 -16.16 10.53 7.27
CA ASN A 51 -17.50 10.12 7.71
C ASN A 51 -17.76 8.67 7.31
N ILE A 52 -17.83 7.79 8.32
CA ILE A 52 -17.97 6.34 8.15
C ILE A 52 -19.32 5.97 7.52
N ASP A 53 -20.42 6.56 8.01
CA ASP A 53 -21.77 6.19 7.58
C ASP A 53 -22.02 6.57 6.11
N LYS A 54 -21.60 7.79 5.72
CA LYS A 54 -21.67 8.23 4.32
C LYS A 54 -20.79 7.41 3.40
N THR A 55 -19.60 7.00 3.88
CA THR A 55 -18.70 6.15 3.10
C THR A 55 -19.31 4.76 2.89
N ALA A 56 -19.87 4.15 3.94
CA ALA A 56 -20.56 2.88 3.84
C ALA A 56 -21.75 2.94 2.87
N GLN A 57 -22.59 3.99 2.97
CA GLN A 57 -23.70 4.20 2.05
C GLN A 57 -23.23 4.31 0.59
N CYS A 58 -22.16 5.08 0.34
CA CYS A 58 -21.60 5.23 -0.99
C CYS A 58 -21.05 3.90 -1.53
N LEU A 59 -20.40 3.09 -0.68
CA LEU A 59 -19.91 1.76 -1.05
C LEU A 59 -21.07 0.83 -1.46
N THR A 60 -22.14 0.78 -0.67
CA THR A 60 -23.35 0.01 -0.99
C THR A 60 -23.96 0.46 -2.32
N ASN A 61 -24.04 1.77 -2.56
CA ASN A 61 -24.55 2.29 -3.83
C ASN A 61 -23.70 1.87 -5.03
N ILE A 62 -22.37 1.99 -4.91
CA ILE A 62 -21.44 1.59 -5.99
C ILE A 62 -21.61 0.11 -6.31
N VAL A 63 -21.59 -0.76 -5.28
CA VAL A 63 -21.74 -2.21 -5.47
C VAL A 63 -23.10 -2.53 -6.10
N SER A 64 -24.20 -1.99 -5.58
CA SER A 64 -25.54 -2.21 -6.12
C SER A 64 -25.67 -1.79 -7.59
N ARG A 65 -25.08 -0.64 -7.96
CA ARG A 65 -25.08 -0.15 -9.34
C ARG A 65 -24.23 -1.02 -10.26
N LEU A 66 -23.10 -1.54 -9.78
CA LEU A 66 -22.27 -2.49 -10.53
C LEU A 66 -23.02 -3.81 -10.74
N GLU A 67 -23.64 -4.38 -9.70
CA GLU A 67 -24.42 -5.61 -9.79
C GLU A 67 -25.56 -5.49 -10.81
N LYS A 68 -26.25 -4.34 -10.81
CA LYS A 68 -27.30 -4.04 -11.78
C LYS A 68 -26.79 -3.97 -13.22
N GLN A 69 -25.63 -3.35 -13.46
CA GLN A 69 -25.01 -3.29 -14.78
C GLN A 69 -24.53 -4.68 -15.25
N LEU A 70 -23.95 -5.47 -14.35
CA LEU A 70 -23.39 -6.80 -14.63
C LEU A 70 -24.46 -7.90 -14.67
N LYS A 71 -25.64 -7.63 -14.10
CA LYS A 71 -26.73 -8.60 -13.85
C LYS A 71 -26.25 -9.81 -13.03
N THR A 72 -25.37 -9.56 -12.06
CA THR A 72 -24.73 -10.57 -11.22
C THR A 72 -24.34 -9.95 -9.89
N THR A 73 -24.56 -10.70 -8.80
CA THR A 73 -24.16 -10.28 -7.45
C THR A 73 -22.64 -10.24 -7.32
N ILE A 74 -22.11 -9.41 -6.42
CA ILE A 74 -20.67 -9.26 -6.17
C ILE A 74 -20.35 -9.87 -4.82
N THR A 75 -19.51 -10.90 -4.80
CA THR A 75 -19.17 -11.63 -3.57
C THR A 75 -18.08 -10.94 -2.76
N GLN A 76 -17.17 -10.25 -3.45
CA GLN A 76 -16.00 -9.59 -2.86
C GLN A 76 -15.42 -8.54 -3.79
N VAL A 77 -14.64 -7.59 -3.26
CA VAL A 77 -14.02 -6.51 -4.02
C VAL A 77 -12.55 -6.31 -3.65
N TYR A 78 -11.75 -5.85 -4.61
CA TYR A 78 -10.42 -5.32 -4.37
C TYR A 78 -10.50 -3.83 -4.03
N VAL A 79 -9.65 -3.36 -3.11
CA VAL A 79 -9.71 -1.99 -2.62
C VAL A 79 -8.35 -1.32 -2.73
N GLY A 80 -8.32 -0.15 -3.34
CA GLY A 80 -7.16 0.72 -3.33
C GLY A 80 -7.13 1.58 -2.09
N VAL A 81 -6.08 1.42 -1.29
CA VAL A 81 -5.82 2.24 -0.10
C VAL A 81 -4.69 3.21 -0.38
N GLY A 82 -4.97 4.48 -0.13
CA GLY A 82 -4.02 5.57 -0.24
C GLY A 82 -4.24 6.56 0.89
N GLY A 83 -3.89 7.81 0.66
CA GLY A 83 -4.27 8.92 1.51
C GLY A 83 -3.20 9.39 2.48
N GLN A 84 -3.58 10.42 3.22
CA GLN A 84 -2.69 11.16 4.08
C GLN A 84 -2.09 10.25 5.15
N SER A 85 -0.80 10.48 5.44
CA SER A 85 0.03 9.77 6.43
C SER A 85 0.76 8.54 5.90
N ILE A 86 0.54 8.11 4.64
CA ILE A 86 1.48 7.18 4.00
C ILE A 86 2.83 7.87 3.84
N ARG A 87 3.85 7.26 4.44
CA ARG A 87 5.24 7.65 4.23
C ARG A 87 6.18 6.46 4.39
N SER A 88 7.28 6.47 3.65
CA SER A 88 8.35 5.51 3.83
C SER A 88 9.37 5.99 4.87
N ILE A 89 9.93 5.06 5.63
CA ILE A 89 11.06 5.28 6.54
C ILE A 89 12.11 4.20 6.29
N HIS A 90 13.36 4.61 6.15
CA HIS A 90 14.48 3.67 6.12
C HIS A 90 14.72 3.05 7.49
N ASN A 91 14.89 1.74 7.53
CA ASN A 91 15.24 1.01 8.73
C ASN A 91 16.33 -0.02 8.43
N VAL A 92 17.26 -0.19 9.37
CA VAL A 92 18.37 -1.14 9.25
C VAL A 92 18.30 -2.10 10.42
N ILE A 93 18.28 -3.40 10.12
CA ILE A 93 18.43 -4.46 11.11
C ILE A 93 19.79 -5.10 10.91
N ALA A 94 20.60 -5.19 11.96
CA ALA A 94 21.93 -5.79 11.90
C ALA A 94 22.02 -7.01 12.81
N LYS A 95 22.80 -8.00 12.39
CA LYS A 95 23.14 -9.20 13.16
C LYS A 95 24.63 -9.49 13.04
N ASP A 96 25.28 -9.67 14.18
CA ASP A 96 26.65 -10.17 14.23
C ASP A 96 26.64 -11.70 14.23
N LEU A 97 27.52 -12.28 13.43
CA LEU A 97 27.63 -13.71 13.19
C LEU A 97 28.99 -14.24 13.66
N PRO A 98 29.09 -15.52 14.07
CA PRO A 98 30.38 -16.15 14.31
C PRO A 98 31.31 -16.07 13.09
N ASN A 99 32.62 -16.12 13.32
CA ASN A 99 33.59 -16.15 12.23
C ASN A 99 33.30 -17.30 11.25
N GLU A 100 33.48 -17.01 9.96
CA GLU A 100 33.26 -17.93 8.85
C GLU A 100 31.82 -18.43 8.68
N THR A 101 30.83 -17.74 9.26
CA THR A 101 29.41 -18.06 9.06
C THR A 101 28.99 -17.73 7.62
N VAL A 102 28.38 -18.70 6.95
CA VAL A 102 27.71 -18.53 5.67
C VAL A 102 26.26 -18.11 5.92
N VAL A 103 25.82 -17.02 5.30
CA VAL A 103 24.45 -16.52 5.42
C VAL A 103 23.48 -17.55 4.84
N THR A 104 22.47 -17.93 5.62
CA THR A 104 21.40 -18.83 5.21
C THR A 104 20.12 -18.07 4.87
N GLN A 105 19.20 -18.72 4.16
CA GLN A 105 17.86 -18.16 3.90
C GLN A 105 17.12 -17.83 5.21
N ASP A 106 17.27 -18.68 6.24
CA ASP A 106 16.62 -18.46 7.54
C ASP A 106 17.12 -17.18 8.22
N MET A 107 18.41 -16.87 8.12
CA MET A 107 18.96 -15.61 8.65
C MET A 107 18.38 -14.38 7.93
N VAL A 108 18.15 -14.48 6.62
CA VAL A 108 17.51 -13.42 5.84
C VAL A 108 16.06 -13.22 6.27
N ILE A 109 15.32 -14.31 6.48
CA ILE A 109 13.94 -14.28 6.99
C ILE A 109 13.90 -13.65 8.40
N GLU A 110 14.82 -14.04 9.29
CA GLU A 110 14.91 -13.45 10.64
C GLU A 110 15.12 -11.93 10.61
N LEU A 111 15.97 -11.41 9.71
CA LEU A 111 16.16 -9.96 9.54
C LEU A 111 14.87 -9.27 9.05
N MET A 112 14.14 -9.90 8.12
CA MET A 112 12.87 -9.40 7.62
C MET A 112 11.79 -9.38 8.72
N ASP A 113 11.70 -10.44 9.52
CA ASP A 113 10.75 -10.55 10.61
C ASP A 113 11.07 -9.56 11.73
N ALA A 114 12.35 -9.40 12.09
CA ALA A 114 12.80 -8.39 13.02
C ALA A 114 12.42 -6.97 12.56
N ASN A 115 12.57 -6.66 11.27
CA ASN A 115 12.16 -5.38 10.70
C ASN A 115 10.64 -5.17 10.78
N ARG A 116 9.84 -6.20 10.47
CA ARG A 116 8.37 -6.14 10.52
C ARG A 116 7.82 -5.97 11.94
N ASN A 117 8.59 -6.38 12.95
CA ASN A 117 8.24 -6.23 14.36
C ASN A 117 8.67 -4.89 14.97
N VAL A 118 9.28 -3.99 14.19
CA VAL A 118 9.64 -2.64 14.66
C VAL A 118 8.36 -1.86 14.98
N ILE A 119 8.31 -1.31 16.20
CA ILE A 119 7.17 -0.54 16.69
C ILE A 119 7.38 0.93 16.37
N TYR A 120 6.42 1.51 15.65
CA TYR A 120 6.32 2.95 15.44
C TYR A 120 5.14 3.51 16.25
N PRO A 121 5.31 4.58 17.06
CA PRO A 121 4.21 5.21 17.78
C PRO A 121 3.10 5.67 16.82
N ASP A 122 1.84 5.33 17.13
CA ASP A 122 0.62 5.67 16.36
C ASP A 122 0.59 5.20 14.88
N GLN A 123 1.61 4.48 14.43
CA GLN A 123 1.75 4.00 13.06
C GLN A 123 1.95 2.48 13.01
N GLU A 124 1.67 1.90 11.86
CA GLU A 124 1.92 0.49 11.55
C GLU A 124 2.61 0.36 10.19
N ILE A 125 3.37 -0.73 10.04
CA ILE A 125 4.05 -1.07 8.78
C ILE A 125 3.03 -1.75 7.86
N LEU A 126 2.75 -1.14 6.71
CA LEU A 126 1.87 -1.69 5.69
C LEU A 126 2.61 -2.63 4.76
N ASP A 127 3.83 -2.25 4.40
CA ASP A 127 4.72 -3.03 3.56
C ASP A 127 6.17 -2.64 3.87
N ALA A 128 7.11 -3.51 3.52
CA ALA A 128 8.53 -3.28 3.69
C ALA A 128 9.29 -3.70 2.43
N ALA A 129 9.80 -2.73 1.68
CA ALA A 129 10.61 -2.99 0.50
C ALA A 129 12.07 -3.24 0.91
N VAL A 130 12.58 -4.44 0.63
CA VAL A 130 14.00 -4.76 0.81
C VAL A 130 14.82 -3.88 -0.13
N GLN A 131 15.80 -3.17 0.43
CA GLN A 131 16.69 -2.31 -0.35
C GLN A 131 17.89 -3.12 -0.81
N GLU A 132 18.81 -3.40 0.12
CA GLU A 132 20.06 -4.11 -0.12
C GLU A 132 20.49 -4.75 1.22
N TYR A 133 21.20 -5.87 1.16
CA TYR A 133 21.87 -6.45 2.33
C TYR A 133 23.32 -5.99 2.34
N LYS A 134 23.83 -5.60 3.50
CA LYS A 134 25.24 -5.28 3.69
C LYS A 134 25.91 -6.45 4.37
N VAL A 135 26.80 -7.11 3.64
CA VAL A 135 27.58 -8.26 4.07
C VAL A 135 28.98 -7.75 4.36
N ASP A 136 29.32 -7.64 5.64
CA ASP A 136 30.45 -6.87 6.19
C ASP A 136 30.50 -5.42 5.65
N SER A 137 31.25 -5.17 4.58
CA SER A 137 31.41 -3.85 3.95
C SER A 137 30.86 -3.77 2.52
N GLN A 138 30.25 -4.83 2.00
CA GLN A 138 29.77 -4.91 0.63
C GLN A 138 28.25 -5.01 0.57
N TYR A 139 27.62 -4.28 -0.36
CA TYR A 139 26.18 -4.36 -0.60
C TYR A 139 25.87 -5.47 -1.60
N GLN A 140 24.85 -6.27 -1.30
CA GLN A 140 24.39 -7.41 -2.09
C GLN A 140 22.86 -7.40 -2.12
N LEU A 141 22.28 -7.78 -3.27
CA LEU A 141 20.83 -7.98 -3.37
C LEU A 141 20.39 -9.33 -2.79
N ASP A 142 21.23 -10.35 -2.96
CA ASP A 142 21.04 -11.68 -2.40
C ASP A 142 22.29 -12.05 -1.57
N PRO A 143 22.18 -12.08 -0.24
CA PRO A 143 23.32 -12.37 0.63
C PRO A 143 23.52 -13.88 0.87
N VAL A 144 22.59 -14.75 0.43
CA VAL A 144 22.61 -16.17 0.77
C VAL A 144 23.83 -16.87 0.15
N GLY A 145 24.51 -17.68 0.95
CA GLY A 145 25.72 -18.37 0.52
C GLY A 145 27.00 -17.54 0.63
N ILE A 146 26.92 -16.27 1.05
CA ILE A 146 28.09 -15.42 1.28
C ILE A 146 28.55 -15.55 2.73
N GLN A 147 29.86 -15.70 2.92
CA GLN A 147 30.47 -15.76 4.24
C GLN A 147 30.70 -14.35 4.80
N CYS A 148 30.26 -14.09 6.03
CA CYS A 148 30.50 -12.80 6.70
C CYS A 148 30.47 -12.89 8.22
N THR A 149 31.02 -11.86 8.86
CA THR A 149 30.96 -11.68 10.31
C THR A 149 29.82 -10.78 10.74
N ARG A 150 29.30 -9.95 9.83
CA ARG A 150 28.18 -9.06 10.08
C ARG A 150 27.28 -8.96 8.86
N ILE A 151 25.97 -9.08 9.08
CA ILE A 151 24.95 -8.87 8.05
C ILE A 151 23.98 -7.77 8.50
N GLU A 152 23.68 -6.84 7.60
CA GLU A 152 22.68 -5.79 7.80
C GLU A 152 21.61 -5.89 6.70
N GLY A 153 20.35 -6.00 7.07
CA GLY A 153 19.21 -5.84 6.17
C GLY A 153 18.78 -4.38 6.14
N ASN A 154 18.85 -3.75 4.96
CA ASN A 154 18.33 -2.39 4.76
C ASN A 154 16.92 -2.48 4.18
N PHE A 155 15.96 -1.86 4.85
CA PHE A 155 14.55 -1.91 4.52
C PHE A 155 13.98 -0.50 4.35
N LEU A 156 12.97 -0.40 3.51
CA LEU A 156 12.13 0.79 3.38
C LEU A 156 10.72 0.42 3.87
N ASN A 157 10.40 0.83 5.10
CA ASN A 157 9.13 0.56 5.75
C ASN A 157 8.10 1.59 5.33
N ILE A 158 7.00 1.15 4.72
CA ILE A 158 5.86 1.99 4.36
C ILE A 158 4.91 2.04 5.54
N LEU A 159 4.79 3.21 6.16
CA LEU A 159 4.01 3.41 7.38
C LEU A 159 2.70 4.13 7.10
N GLN A 160 1.70 3.83 7.92
CA GLN A 160 0.45 4.59 7.99
C GLN A 160 -0.09 4.64 9.42
N ARG A 161 -0.98 5.59 9.72
CA ARG A 161 -1.66 5.69 11.01
C ARG A 161 -2.62 4.52 11.22
N LYS A 162 -2.58 3.92 12.41
CA LYS A 162 -3.45 2.79 12.81
C LYS A 162 -4.95 3.11 12.72
N THR A 163 -5.33 4.37 12.92
CA THR A 163 -6.73 4.81 12.85
C THR A 163 -7.33 4.72 11.45
N PHE A 164 -6.50 4.73 10.40
CA PHE A 164 -6.94 4.64 9.02
C PHE A 164 -7.68 3.33 8.76
N TYR A 165 -7.05 2.18 9.04
CA TYR A 165 -7.63 0.87 8.77
C TYR A 165 -8.82 0.58 9.66
N LYS A 166 -8.78 1.01 10.92
CA LYS A 166 -9.93 0.88 11.82
C LYS A 166 -11.18 1.53 11.23
N ASN A 167 -11.05 2.74 10.69
CA ASN A 167 -12.18 3.45 10.09
C ASN A 167 -12.60 2.82 8.75
N LEU A 168 -11.63 2.42 7.92
CA LEU A 168 -11.90 1.81 6.62
C LEU A 168 -12.61 0.46 6.74
N ASN A 169 -12.11 -0.43 7.60
CA ASN A 169 -12.73 -1.74 7.86
C ASN A 169 -14.16 -1.58 8.40
N LYS A 170 -14.37 -0.63 9.31
CA LYS A 170 -15.72 -0.31 9.79
C LYS A 170 -16.68 0.14 8.67
N CYS A 171 -16.18 0.83 7.63
CA CYS A 171 -17.01 1.17 6.48
C CYS A 171 -17.44 -0.06 5.68
N PHE A 172 -16.52 -1.00 5.45
CA PHE A 172 -16.81 -2.24 4.73
C PHE A 172 -17.73 -3.18 5.53
N GLU A 173 -17.51 -3.28 6.84
CA GLU A 173 -18.39 -4.02 7.76
C GLU A 173 -19.81 -3.43 7.74
N ASN A 174 -19.95 -2.11 7.89
CA ASN A 174 -21.24 -1.43 7.84
C ASN A 174 -21.94 -1.55 6.47
N ALA A 175 -21.18 -1.67 5.39
CA ALA A 175 -21.70 -1.84 4.04
C ALA A 175 -21.96 -3.31 3.68
N GLU A 176 -21.58 -4.26 4.56
CA GLU A 176 -21.65 -5.72 4.34
C GLU A 176 -20.94 -6.16 3.05
N ILE A 177 -19.79 -5.56 2.75
CA ILE A 177 -18.98 -5.86 1.55
C ILE A 177 -17.73 -6.62 1.96
N ASN A 178 -17.54 -7.82 1.40
CA ASN A 178 -16.32 -8.57 1.61
C ASN A 178 -15.17 -7.96 0.81
N VAL A 179 -14.01 -7.81 1.44
CA VAL A 179 -12.79 -7.37 0.77
C VAL A 179 -11.94 -8.59 0.41
N ALA A 180 -11.67 -8.75 -0.88
CA ALA A 180 -10.75 -9.77 -1.37
C ALA A 180 -9.33 -9.47 -0.89
N GLU A 181 -8.86 -8.27 -1.20
CA GLU A 181 -7.53 -7.80 -0.84
C GLU A 181 -7.49 -6.26 -0.90
N MET A 182 -6.68 -5.66 -0.03
CA MET A 182 -6.40 -4.22 -0.07
C MET A 182 -5.01 -4.01 -0.68
N TYR A 183 -4.87 -3.05 -1.59
CA TYR A 183 -3.61 -2.71 -2.23
C TYR A 183 -3.23 -1.27 -1.94
N LEU A 184 -1.95 -1.03 -1.65
CA LEU A 184 -1.37 0.31 -1.68
C LEU A 184 -1.56 0.90 -3.09
N ALA A 185 -2.50 1.83 -3.21
CA ALA A 185 -2.85 2.48 -4.47
C ALA A 185 -1.62 3.07 -5.20
N PRO A 186 -0.64 3.71 -4.51
CA PRO A 186 0.55 4.22 -5.18
C PRO A 186 1.41 3.14 -5.84
N LEU A 187 1.45 1.92 -5.26
CA LEU A 187 2.22 0.81 -5.81
C LEU A 187 1.48 0.14 -6.97
N ALA A 188 0.17 -0.05 -6.84
CA ALA A 188 -0.67 -0.56 -7.93
C ALA A 188 -0.65 0.39 -9.15
N LEU A 189 -0.69 1.70 -8.90
CA LEU A 189 -0.53 2.74 -9.91
C LEU A 189 0.84 2.63 -10.59
N ALA A 190 1.93 2.60 -9.80
CA ALA A 190 3.30 2.53 -10.33
C ALA A 190 3.53 1.31 -11.23
N ASP A 191 3.04 0.14 -10.83
CA ASP A 191 3.14 -1.08 -11.64
C ASP A 191 2.37 -1.00 -12.97
N SER A 192 1.38 -0.11 -13.06
CA SER A 192 0.52 0.02 -14.24
C SER A 192 0.97 1.12 -15.19
N VAL A 193 1.64 2.17 -14.69
CA VAL A 193 2.01 3.36 -15.49
C VAL A 193 3.51 3.47 -15.80
N LEU A 194 4.37 2.86 -14.99
CA LEU A 194 5.81 2.91 -15.21
C LEU A 194 6.26 1.78 -16.13
N THR A 195 7.14 2.12 -17.06
CA THR A 195 7.85 1.12 -17.85
C THR A 195 8.99 0.52 -17.03
N GLU A 196 9.39 -0.70 -17.37
CA GLU A 196 10.56 -1.35 -16.74
C GLU A 196 11.84 -0.51 -16.94
N ALA A 197 11.99 0.13 -18.09
CA ALA A 197 13.14 0.99 -18.39
C ALA A 197 13.21 2.20 -17.45
N GLU A 198 12.07 2.85 -17.15
CA GLU A 198 12.01 3.98 -16.21
C GLU A 198 12.33 3.54 -14.78
N ARG A 199 11.70 2.46 -14.30
CA ARG A 199 11.95 1.92 -12.96
C ARG A 199 13.40 1.48 -12.76
N ARG A 200 14.01 0.89 -13.79
CA ARG A 200 15.40 0.42 -13.75
C ARG A 200 16.38 1.58 -13.76
N SER A 201 16.18 2.54 -14.67
CA SER A 201 17.10 3.67 -14.86
C SER A 201 16.94 4.75 -13.79
N GLY A 202 15.83 4.74 -13.07
CA GLY A 202 15.50 5.62 -11.96
C GLY A 202 14.50 6.70 -12.37
N CYS A 203 13.38 6.83 -11.65
CA CYS A 203 12.34 7.82 -11.95
C CYS A 203 11.58 8.24 -10.69
N ALA A 204 11.01 9.44 -10.72
CA ALA A 204 10.03 9.88 -9.73
C ALA A 204 8.63 9.83 -10.35
N LEU A 205 7.75 9.00 -9.82
CA LEU A 205 6.32 8.99 -10.16
C LEU A 205 5.59 9.97 -9.26
N VAL A 206 4.86 10.90 -9.86
CA VAL A 206 4.09 11.95 -9.18
C VAL A 206 2.63 11.83 -9.60
N ASP A 207 1.77 11.43 -8.66
CA ASP A 207 0.33 11.37 -8.86
C ASP A 207 -0.32 12.65 -8.34
N LEU A 208 -0.82 13.48 -9.25
CA LEU A 208 -1.44 14.78 -8.99
C LEU A 208 -2.96 14.60 -8.80
N GLY A 209 -3.36 14.31 -7.57
CA GLY A 209 -4.76 14.10 -7.18
C GLY A 209 -5.50 15.37 -6.75
N ALA A 210 -6.76 15.19 -6.38
CA ALA A 210 -7.63 16.27 -5.93
C ALA A 210 -7.19 16.84 -4.58
N ASP A 211 -7.05 16.00 -3.55
CA ASP A 211 -6.63 16.46 -2.22
C ASP A 211 -5.15 16.17 -1.92
N THR A 212 -4.56 15.19 -2.59
CA THR A 212 -3.22 14.68 -2.27
C THR A 212 -2.37 14.60 -3.51
N THR A 213 -1.06 14.79 -3.31
CA THR A 213 -0.05 14.51 -4.32
C THR A 213 0.85 13.41 -3.79
N THR A 214 0.99 12.31 -4.53
CA THR A 214 1.81 11.18 -4.10
C THR A 214 3.12 11.16 -4.88
N VAL A 215 4.24 10.98 -4.19
CA VAL A 215 5.57 10.87 -4.79
C VAL A 215 6.14 9.49 -4.49
N SER A 216 6.52 8.76 -5.53
CA SER A 216 7.24 7.49 -5.42
C SER A 216 8.53 7.54 -6.22
N VAL A 217 9.67 7.29 -5.59
CA VAL A 217 10.97 7.24 -6.26
C VAL A 217 11.36 5.78 -6.47
N TYR A 218 11.69 5.42 -7.70
CA TYR A 218 12.20 4.10 -8.06
C TYR A 218 13.62 4.22 -8.59
N SER A 219 14.46 3.23 -8.30
CA SER A 219 15.78 3.07 -8.93
C SER A 219 16.22 1.62 -8.86
N LYS A 220 16.79 1.10 -9.96
CA LYS A 220 17.14 -0.32 -10.10
C LYS A 220 15.94 -1.26 -9.85
N ASN A 221 14.74 -0.86 -10.29
CA ASN A 221 13.47 -1.56 -10.07
C ASN A 221 12.95 -1.64 -8.62
N ILE A 222 13.67 -1.04 -7.66
CA ILE A 222 13.33 -1.02 -6.24
C ILE A 222 12.66 0.31 -5.88
N LEU A 223 11.62 0.27 -5.05
CA LEU A 223 11.03 1.46 -4.43
C LEU A 223 12.03 2.03 -3.42
N ARG A 224 12.43 3.28 -3.62
CA ARG A 224 13.42 3.99 -2.81
C ARG A 224 12.81 5.02 -1.87
N HIS A 225 11.66 5.59 -2.24
CA HIS A 225 10.91 6.51 -1.40
C HIS A 225 9.43 6.50 -1.78
N LEU A 226 8.55 6.68 -0.81
CA LEU A 226 7.11 6.87 -1.00
C LEU A 226 6.61 7.89 0.03
N ALA A 227 5.92 8.93 -0.42
CA ALA A 227 5.26 9.88 0.46
C ALA A 227 3.98 10.42 -0.17
N VAL A 228 2.95 10.60 0.66
CA VAL A 228 1.72 11.30 0.29
C VAL A 228 1.70 12.67 0.92
N ILE A 229 1.74 13.70 0.07
CA ILE A 229 1.67 15.11 0.44
C ILE A 229 0.20 15.52 0.50
N PRO A 230 -0.29 16.13 1.60
CA PRO A 230 -1.68 16.57 1.74
C PRO A 230 -1.98 17.88 0.98
N LEU A 231 -1.41 18.04 -0.21
CA LEU A 231 -1.63 19.15 -1.13
C LEU A 231 -2.05 18.57 -2.48
N GLY A 232 -3.15 19.06 -3.04
CA GLY A 232 -3.65 18.66 -4.35
C GLY A 232 -4.42 19.79 -5.03
N PHE A 233 -5.09 19.51 -6.14
CA PHE A 233 -5.75 20.55 -6.95
C PHE A 233 -6.94 21.23 -6.25
N ASN A 234 -7.56 20.59 -5.26
CA ASN A 234 -8.57 21.22 -4.39
C ASN A 234 -7.99 22.38 -3.56
N ASN A 235 -6.68 22.39 -3.30
CA ASN A 235 -6.04 23.56 -2.68
C ASN A 235 -6.04 24.76 -3.64
N ILE A 236 -5.78 24.53 -4.94
CA ILE A 236 -5.84 25.57 -5.97
C ILE A 236 -7.27 26.11 -6.10
N ILE A 237 -8.26 25.21 -6.15
CA ILE A 237 -9.68 25.57 -6.20
C ILE A 237 -10.07 26.44 -5.01
N LYS A 238 -9.61 26.11 -3.79
CA LYS A 238 -9.87 26.92 -2.59
C LYS A 238 -9.21 28.29 -2.64
N ASP A 239 -8.01 28.40 -3.18
CA ASP A 239 -7.35 29.70 -3.33
C ASP A 239 -8.07 30.56 -4.37
N ILE A 240 -8.56 29.98 -5.47
CA ILE A 240 -9.41 30.69 -6.44
C ILE A 240 -10.73 31.11 -5.78
N ALA A 241 -11.35 30.24 -4.97
CA ALA A 241 -12.60 30.55 -4.27
C ALA A 241 -12.46 31.75 -3.31
N SER A 242 -11.25 32.06 -2.83
CA SER A 242 -10.97 33.26 -2.04
C SER A 242 -11.28 34.58 -2.77
N LEU A 243 -11.41 34.55 -4.10
CA LEU A 243 -11.88 35.64 -4.95
C LEU A 243 -13.42 35.82 -4.90
N GLN A 244 -14.04 35.46 -3.77
CA GLN A 244 -15.48 35.60 -3.50
C GLN A 244 -16.37 34.80 -4.47
N MET A 245 -15.97 33.58 -4.80
CA MET A 245 -16.79 32.65 -5.60
C MET A 245 -16.94 31.29 -4.91
N GLU A 246 -17.94 30.51 -5.31
CA GLU A 246 -18.13 29.15 -4.82
C GLU A 246 -17.06 28.21 -5.39
N GLU A 247 -16.72 27.14 -4.65
CA GLU A 247 -15.71 26.15 -5.08
C GLU A 247 -16.08 25.51 -6.43
N SER A 248 -17.36 25.31 -6.73
CA SER A 248 -17.84 24.80 -8.03
C SER A 248 -17.50 25.74 -9.20
N VAL A 249 -17.65 27.05 -9.00
CA VAL A 249 -17.30 28.07 -9.99
C VAL A 249 -15.78 28.16 -10.13
N ALA A 250 -15.06 28.11 -9.00
CA ALA A 250 -13.60 28.09 -9.01
C ALA A 250 -13.02 26.88 -9.76
N GLU A 251 -13.59 25.69 -9.57
CA GLU A 251 -13.22 24.48 -10.32
C GLU A 251 -13.46 24.65 -11.82
N HIS A 252 -14.63 25.19 -12.21
CA HIS A 252 -14.92 25.48 -13.61
C HIS A 252 -13.93 26.48 -14.23
N MET A 253 -13.54 27.51 -13.47
CA MET A 253 -12.53 28.47 -13.93
C MET A 253 -11.15 27.84 -14.04
N LEU A 254 -10.76 26.97 -13.11
CA LEU A 254 -9.49 26.22 -13.16
C LEU A 254 -9.44 25.31 -14.40
N ILE A 255 -10.51 24.58 -14.69
CA ILE A 255 -10.59 23.72 -15.87
C ILE A 255 -10.53 24.55 -17.17
N LYS A 256 -11.18 25.72 -17.20
CA LYS A 256 -11.32 26.54 -18.40
C LYS A 256 -10.08 27.39 -18.70
N TYR A 257 -9.48 27.99 -17.67
CA TYR A 257 -8.43 29.01 -17.80
C TYR A 257 -7.11 28.62 -17.13
N GLY A 258 -7.07 27.51 -16.38
CA GLY A 258 -5.88 27.07 -15.66
C GLY A 258 -4.71 26.77 -16.58
N CYS A 259 -3.57 27.35 -16.25
CA CYS A 259 -2.28 27.09 -16.88
C CYS A 259 -1.28 26.90 -15.74
N ALA A 260 -0.42 25.88 -15.86
CA ALA A 260 0.59 25.57 -14.86
C ALA A 260 1.78 26.53 -14.90
N TYR A 261 2.03 27.12 -16.07
CA TYR A 261 3.09 28.10 -16.28
C TYR A 261 2.69 29.05 -17.42
N THR A 262 2.91 30.33 -17.21
CA THR A 262 2.64 31.40 -18.19
C THR A 262 3.86 32.31 -18.23
N ASP A 263 4.39 32.60 -19.42
CA ASP A 263 5.45 33.59 -19.54
C ASP A 263 4.89 34.97 -19.18
N ASN A 264 5.61 35.73 -18.34
CA ASN A 264 5.14 37.03 -17.89
C ASN A 264 4.90 38.03 -19.04
N ASN A 265 5.55 37.84 -20.20
CA ASN A 265 5.32 38.66 -21.39
C ASN A 265 4.01 38.33 -22.12
N ASP A 266 3.46 37.13 -21.91
CA ASP A 266 2.21 36.68 -22.53
C ASP A 266 0.97 37.07 -21.70
N ILE A 267 1.18 37.61 -20.49
CA ILE A 267 0.09 38.02 -19.60
C ILE A 267 -0.45 39.38 -20.04
N ASP A 268 -1.68 39.40 -20.59
CA ASP A 268 -2.42 40.64 -20.81
C ASP A 268 -2.99 41.17 -19.47
N ASN A 269 -2.41 42.26 -19.00
CA ASN A 269 -2.80 42.93 -17.75
C ASN A 269 -4.19 43.56 -17.79
N ASN A 270 -4.74 43.81 -18.98
CA ASN A 270 -6.06 44.41 -19.14
C ASN A 270 -7.16 43.35 -19.32
N MET A 271 -6.77 42.09 -19.57
CA MET A 271 -7.71 40.99 -19.75
C MET A 271 -8.35 40.58 -18.42
N LYS A 272 -9.63 40.20 -18.50
CA LYS A 272 -10.39 39.70 -17.37
C LYS A 272 -11.08 38.40 -17.74
N TYR A 273 -11.12 37.46 -16.80
CA TYR A 273 -11.89 36.23 -16.91
C TYR A 273 -13.26 36.43 -16.26
N SER A 274 -14.32 36.10 -17.01
CA SER A 274 -15.68 36.10 -16.46
C SER A 274 -15.85 34.97 -15.45
N ILE A 275 -16.32 35.32 -14.26
CA ILE A 275 -16.78 34.40 -13.21
C ILE A 275 -18.23 34.02 -13.52
N ASP A 276 -19.07 35.04 -13.72
CA ASP A 276 -20.47 34.92 -14.15
C ASP A 276 -20.83 36.10 -15.09
N SER A 277 -22.13 36.37 -15.27
CA SER A 277 -22.62 37.45 -16.14
C SER A 277 -22.24 38.86 -15.67
N GLU A 278 -21.98 39.05 -14.38
CA GLU A 278 -21.76 40.38 -13.78
C GLU A 278 -20.38 40.54 -13.15
N ARG A 279 -19.74 39.43 -12.74
CA ARG A 279 -18.47 39.42 -12.02
C ARG A 279 -17.33 38.90 -12.89
N GLN A 280 -16.17 39.55 -12.75
CA GLN A 280 -14.94 39.19 -13.46
C GLN A 280 -13.74 39.27 -12.52
N VAL A 281 -12.69 38.52 -12.85
CA VAL A 281 -11.37 38.60 -12.20
C VAL A 281 -10.31 39.02 -13.21
N GLU A 282 -9.33 39.80 -12.77
CA GLU A 282 -8.14 40.12 -13.56
C GLU A 282 -7.35 38.86 -13.90
N THR A 283 -6.99 38.69 -15.17
CA THR A 283 -6.27 37.51 -15.66
C THR A 283 -4.95 37.29 -14.92
N ARG A 284 -4.16 38.36 -14.71
CA ARG A 284 -2.92 38.29 -13.93
C ARG A 284 -3.15 37.72 -12.53
N LYS A 285 -4.18 38.22 -11.82
CA LYS A 285 -4.45 37.78 -10.45
C LYS A 285 -4.84 36.30 -10.38
N PHE A 286 -5.63 35.83 -11.35
CA PHE A 286 -6.00 34.42 -11.46
C PHE A 286 -4.75 33.54 -11.71
N ILE A 287 -3.89 33.95 -12.66
CA ILE A 287 -2.65 33.23 -12.98
C ILE A 287 -1.74 33.14 -11.75
N GLU A 288 -1.49 34.26 -11.06
CA GLU A 288 -0.64 34.29 -9.86
C GLU A 288 -1.13 33.34 -8.76
N ILE A 289 -2.44 33.21 -8.57
CA ILE A 289 -3.02 32.29 -7.58
C ILE A 289 -2.79 30.83 -7.99
N VAL A 290 -3.07 30.51 -9.25
CA VAL A 290 -2.95 29.13 -9.76
C VAL A 290 -1.50 28.67 -9.76
N GLU A 291 -0.61 29.48 -10.35
CA GLU A 291 0.81 29.15 -10.46
C GLU A 291 1.49 29.15 -9.10
N GLY A 292 1.17 30.10 -8.21
CA GLY A 292 1.76 30.14 -6.87
C GLY A 292 1.44 28.89 -6.04
N ARG A 293 0.20 28.38 -6.09
CA ARG A 293 -0.14 27.14 -5.39
C ARG A 293 0.47 25.92 -6.07
N LEU A 294 0.52 25.91 -7.40
CA LEU A 294 1.14 24.79 -8.12
C LEU A 294 2.65 24.72 -7.85
N GLU A 295 3.33 25.86 -7.82
CA GLU A 295 4.75 25.96 -7.47
C GLU A 295 5.01 25.39 -6.07
N GLU A 296 4.16 25.70 -5.09
CA GLU A 296 4.25 25.09 -3.75
C GLU A 296 4.08 23.56 -3.79
N ILE A 297 3.14 23.05 -4.59
CA ILE A 297 2.95 21.60 -4.78
C ILE A 297 4.22 20.98 -5.36
N ILE A 298 4.77 21.57 -6.44
CA ILE A 298 5.98 21.07 -7.11
C ILE A 298 7.19 21.15 -6.17
N ALA A 299 7.31 22.21 -5.37
CA ALA A 299 8.33 22.38 -4.35
C ALA A 299 8.30 21.25 -3.31
N ASN A 300 7.11 20.95 -2.80
CA ASN A 300 6.93 19.86 -1.84
C ASN A 300 7.20 18.50 -2.48
N VAL A 301 6.83 18.31 -3.75
CA VAL A 301 7.14 17.09 -4.51
C VAL A 301 8.65 16.89 -4.64
N TRP A 302 9.38 17.93 -5.06
CA TRP A 302 10.83 17.86 -5.25
C TRP A 302 11.56 17.58 -3.93
N CYS A 303 11.09 18.18 -2.83
CA CYS A 303 11.61 17.93 -1.49
C CYS A 303 11.43 16.46 -1.03
N GLN A 304 10.49 15.70 -1.63
CA GLN A 304 10.35 14.27 -1.35
C GLN A 304 11.37 13.40 -2.11
N VAL A 305 12.09 13.92 -3.12
CA VAL A 305 13.13 13.14 -3.79
C VAL A 305 14.36 13.08 -2.87
N PRO A 306 14.81 11.90 -2.41
CA PRO A 306 15.99 11.85 -1.56
C PRO A 306 17.23 12.32 -2.32
N GLU A 307 18.10 13.07 -1.64
CA GLU A 307 19.29 13.69 -2.23
C GLU A 307 20.16 12.69 -2.99
N GLU A 308 20.29 11.47 -2.47
CA GLU A 308 21.07 10.38 -3.08
C GLU A 308 20.52 9.89 -4.44
N TYR A 309 19.28 10.26 -4.79
CA TYR A 309 18.63 9.88 -6.06
C TYR A 309 18.39 11.05 -7.01
N CYS A 310 18.59 12.32 -6.60
CA CYS A 310 18.35 13.49 -7.45
C CYS A 310 19.05 13.37 -8.82
N ASP A 311 20.31 12.97 -8.83
CA ASP A 311 21.12 12.80 -10.05
C ASP A 311 20.98 11.42 -10.71
N LYS A 312 20.12 10.54 -10.15
CA LYS A 312 19.91 9.15 -10.61
C LYS A 312 18.56 8.93 -11.26
N LEU A 313 17.80 9.99 -11.54
CA LEU A 313 16.48 9.92 -12.19
C LEU A 313 16.59 9.94 -13.73
N LEU A 314 17.36 9.02 -14.33
CA LEU A 314 17.54 8.96 -15.80
C LEU A 314 16.23 8.65 -16.58
N GLY A 315 15.29 8.01 -15.91
CA GLY A 315 13.90 7.81 -16.35
C GLY A 315 13.07 9.09 -16.33
N GLY A 316 13.49 10.09 -15.55
CA GLY A 316 12.82 11.39 -15.44
C GLY A 316 11.72 11.44 -14.38
N ILE A 317 10.88 12.46 -14.47
CA ILE A 317 9.66 12.62 -13.65
C ILE A 317 8.46 12.17 -14.48
N ILE A 318 7.68 11.24 -13.92
CA ILE A 318 6.47 10.71 -14.54
C ILE A 318 5.27 11.31 -13.82
N LEU A 319 4.46 12.11 -14.51
CA LEU A 319 3.25 12.72 -13.98
C LEU A 319 2.03 11.85 -14.31
N THR A 320 1.06 11.76 -13.41
CA THR A 320 -0.23 11.09 -13.62
C THR A 320 -1.31 11.75 -12.76
N GLY A 321 -2.55 11.26 -12.85
CA GLY A 321 -3.69 11.76 -12.09
C GLY A 321 -4.36 12.94 -12.80
N GLY A 322 -5.53 13.35 -12.30
CA GLY A 322 -6.35 14.39 -12.95
C GLY A 322 -5.62 15.73 -13.12
N GLY A 323 -4.77 16.10 -12.16
CA GLY A 323 -3.99 17.34 -12.19
C GLY A 323 -2.93 17.39 -13.28
N SER A 324 -2.48 16.22 -13.78
CA SER A 324 -1.53 16.14 -14.89
C SER A 324 -2.11 16.60 -16.23
N ASN A 325 -3.40 16.88 -16.33
CA ASN A 325 -4.03 17.41 -17.54
C ASN A 325 -3.97 18.94 -17.65
N MET A 326 -3.49 19.63 -16.61
CA MET A 326 -3.32 21.07 -16.65
C MET A 326 -2.34 21.47 -17.76
N LYS A 327 -2.69 22.51 -18.52
CA LYS A 327 -1.86 23.01 -19.60
C LYS A 327 -0.48 23.42 -19.05
N ASP A 328 0.58 23.07 -19.78
CA ASP A 328 1.98 23.38 -19.48
C ASP A 328 2.50 22.82 -18.13
N ILE A 329 1.86 21.78 -17.60
CA ILE A 329 2.29 21.13 -16.35
C ILE A 329 3.71 20.57 -16.44
N GLU A 330 4.09 19.98 -17.58
CA GLU A 330 5.44 19.49 -17.78
C GLU A 330 6.46 20.64 -17.74
N LYS A 331 6.08 21.82 -18.26
CA LYS A 331 6.95 23.01 -18.25
C LYS A 331 7.16 23.54 -16.84
N ALA A 332 6.09 23.60 -16.02
CA ALA A 332 6.19 24.01 -14.63
C ALA A 332 7.14 23.11 -13.83
N PHE A 333 7.00 21.78 -13.99
CA PHE A 333 7.92 20.82 -13.36
C PHE A 333 9.35 20.97 -13.88
N GLN A 334 9.55 21.18 -15.19
CA GLN A 334 10.90 21.35 -15.77
C GLN A 334 11.59 22.59 -15.17
N ASN A 335 10.87 23.71 -15.13
CA ASN A 335 11.41 24.97 -14.66
C ASN A 335 11.80 24.91 -13.17
N TYR A 336 11.00 24.23 -12.35
CA TYR A 336 11.23 24.15 -10.91
C TYR A 336 12.27 23.08 -10.53
N THR A 337 12.19 21.89 -11.12
CA THR A 337 13.04 20.74 -10.72
C THR A 337 14.36 20.66 -11.48
N HIS A 338 14.48 21.37 -12.61
CA HIS A 338 15.59 21.28 -13.55
C HIS A 338 15.79 19.88 -14.17
N VAL A 339 14.78 19.01 -14.08
CA VAL A 339 14.77 17.71 -14.76
C VAL A 339 14.16 17.87 -16.15
N ASP A 340 14.96 17.63 -17.19
CA ASP A 340 14.52 17.80 -18.58
C ASP A 340 13.51 16.74 -19.04
N LYS A 341 13.65 15.52 -18.52
CA LYS A 341 12.81 14.39 -18.95
C LYS A 341 11.56 14.32 -18.07
N ILE A 342 10.46 14.80 -18.62
CA ILE A 342 9.14 14.71 -17.99
C ILE A 342 8.19 13.99 -18.92
N ARG A 343 7.48 12.98 -18.41
CA ARG A 343 6.45 12.26 -19.15
C ARG A 343 5.13 12.32 -18.42
N ASN A 344 4.08 12.63 -19.15
CA ASN A 344 2.72 12.53 -18.66
C ASN A 344 2.14 11.14 -18.98
N ALA A 345 1.96 10.30 -17.96
CA ALA A 345 1.37 8.97 -18.05
C ALA A 345 -0.16 9.07 -18.07
N LYS A 346 -0.70 9.37 -19.25
CA LYS A 346 -2.15 9.54 -19.44
C LYS A 346 -2.96 8.25 -19.44
N PHE A 347 -2.32 7.09 -19.48
CA PHE A 347 -2.99 5.79 -19.48
C PHE A 347 -2.08 4.69 -18.95
N VAL A 348 -2.68 3.55 -18.59
CA VAL A 348 -1.96 2.35 -18.14
C VAL A 348 -1.28 1.62 -19.29
N THR A 349 -0.29 0.79 -18.97
CA THR A 349 0.49 -0.02 -19.93
C THR A 349 -0.25 -1.27 -20.40
N GLN A 350 -1.23 -1.74 -19.62
CA GLN A 350 -2.07 -2.88 -20.00
C GLN A 350 -2.99 -2.54 -21.16
N THR A 351 -3.32 -3.54 -21.98
CA THR A 351 -4.32 -3.38 -23.04
C THR A 351 -5.72 -3.39 -22.43
N ILE A 352 -6.40 -2.24 -22.47
CA ILE A 352 -7.76 -2.08 -21.96
C ILE A 352 -8.75 -1.99 -23.13
N THR A 353 -9.84 -2.76 -23.05
CA THR A 353 -10.96 -2.68 -23.99
C THR A 353 -12.25 -2.39 -23.22
N SER A 354 -13.07 -1.46 -23.70
CA SER A 354 -14.37 -1.17 -23.09
C SER A 354 -15.33 -0.51 -24.06
N ALA A 355 -16.63 -0.65 -23.80
CA ALA A 355 -17.66 0.18 -24.39
C ALA A 355 -17.91 1.48 -23.60
N ILE A 356 -17.28 1.62 -22.42
CA ILE A 356 -17.41 2.77 -21.53
C ILE A 356 -16.32 3.78 -21.87
N PRO A 357 -16.66 4.97 -22.41
CA PRO A 357 -15.66 5.95 -22.87
C PRO A 357 -14.64 6.30 -21.78
N GLU A 358 -15.11 6.52 -20.55
CA GLU A 358 -14.29 6.93 -19.41
C GLU A 358 -13.20 5.91 -19.05
N ALA A 359 -13.42 4.63 -19.32
CA ALA A 359 -12.43 3.58 -19.05
C ALA A 359 -11.31 3.54 -20.12
N THR A 360 -11.50 4.24 -21.24
CA THR A 360 -10.58 4.30 -22.39
C THR A 360 -10.02 5.69 -22.67
N THR A 361 -10.44 6.69 -21.89
CA THR A 361 -9.92 8.06 -21.99
C THR A 361 -8.47 8.11 -21.51
N HIS A 362 -7.62 8.79 -22.28
CA HIS A 362 -6.21 9.00 -21.96
C HIS A 362 -6.04 10.34 -21.20
N ASP A 363 -6.48 10.38 -19.95
CA ASP A 363 -6.38 11.56 -19.06
C ASP A 363 -5.74 11.23 -17.69
N GLY A 364 -5.32 9.99 -17.47
CA GLY A 364 -4.70 9.53 -16.23
C GLY A 364 -5.63 9.46 -15.01
N MET A 365 -6.91 9.87 -15.12
CA MET A 365 -7.84 9.92 -13.98
C MET A 365 -8.28 8.52 -13.51
N MET A 366 -8.16 7.52 -14.38
CA MET A 366 -8.55 6.13 -14.11
C MET A 366 -7.36 5.20 -13.89
N ASN A 367 -6.12 5.71 -13.94
CA ASN A 367 -4.94 4.85 -13.91
C ASN A 367 -4.84 4.02 -12.62
N THR A 368 -5.17 4.61 -11.48
CA THR A 368 -5.13 3.93 -10.18
C THR A 368 -6.16 2.79 -10.14
N VAL A 369 -7.43 3.07 -10.40
CA VAL A 369 -8.48 2.03 -10.40
C VAL A 369 -8.26 0.95 -11.46
N LEU A 370 -7.73 1.29 -12.64
CA LEU A 370 -7.35 0.31 -13.66
C LEU A 370 -6.17 -0.55 -13.19
N GLY A 371 -5.20 0.03 -12.48
CA GLY A 371 -4.10 -0.71 -11.90
C GLY A 371 -4.54 -1.67 -10.80
N LEU A 372 -5.50 -1.28 -9.96
CA LEU A 372 -6.13 -2.17 -8.98
C LEU A 372 -6.86 -3.33 -9.66
N LEU A 373 -7.60 -3.04 -10.73
CA LEU A 373 -8.29 -4.07 -11.51
C LEU A 373 -7.29 -5.05 -12.15
N ALA A 374 -6.14 -4.57 -12.61
CA ALA A 374 -5.08 -5.40 -13.16
C ALA A 374 -4.40 -6.32 -12.12
N LYS A 375 -4.36 -5.88 -10.85
CA LYS A 375 -3.83 -6.68 -9.73
C LYS A 375 -4.74 -7.83 -9.33
N GLY A 376 -6.05 -7.70 -9.51
CA GLY A 376 -7.00 -8.75 -9.15
C GLY A 376 -6.76 -10.07 -9.90
N ASP A 377 -7.01 -11.16 -9.18
CA ASP A 377 -6.78 -12.53 -9.59
C ASP A 377 -7.91 -13.49 -9.15
N ILE A 378 -8.72 -13.08 -8.17
CA ILE A 378 -9.86 -13.85 -7.65
C ILE A 378 -11.15 -13.36 -8.32
N ASN A 379 -12.00 -14.31 -8.72
CA ASN A 379 -13.32 -14.00 -9.26
C ASN A 379 -14.21 -13.35 -8.19
N CYS A 380 -14.85 -12.24 -8.58
CA CYS A 380 -15.78 -11.46 -7.76
C CYS A 380 -17.25 -11.75 -8.10
N ALA A 381 -17.52 -12.55 -9.14
CA ALA A 381 -18.87 -12.86 -9.58
C ALA A 381 -19.58 -13.86 -8.65
N GLY A 382 -20.78 -13.50 -8.20
CA GLY A 382 -21.71 -14.36 -7.47
C GLY A 382 -22.84 -14.93 -8.34
N GLY A 383 -23.99 -15.15 -7.71
CA GLY A 383 -25.22 -15.60 -8.37
C GLY A 383 -25.88 -14.53 -9.25
N GLU A 384 -26.97 -14.90 -9.91
CA GLU A 384 -27.78 -13.95 -10.69
C GLU A 384 -28.33 -12.82 -9.80
N TYR A 385 -28.30 -11.60 -10.32
CA TYR A 385 -28.85 -10.45 -9.62
C TYR A 385 -30.37 -10.40 -9.81
N ASP A 386 -31.13 -10.52 -8.72
CA ASP A 386 -32.58 -10.33 -8.71
C ASP A 386 -32.92 -8.87 -8.34
N PRO A 387 -33.42 -8.05 -9.29
CA PRO A 387 -33.80 -6.66 -9.01
C PRO A 387 -35.01 -6.50 -8.07
N ASN A 388 -35.78 -7.57 -7.83
CA ASN A 388 -36.91 -7.59 -6.90
C ASN A 388 -36.65 -8.47 -5.66
N GLY A 389 -35.46 -9.06 -5.56
CA GLY A 389 -35.04 -9.84 -4.41
C GLY A 389 -34.89 -8.94 -3.19
N ASP A 390 -35.27 -9.44 -2.03
CA ASP A 390 -35.03 -8.74 -0.76
C ASP A 390 -33.50 -8.58 -0.61
N LEU A 391 -33.00 -7.34 -0.64
CA LEU A 391 -31.55 -7.02 -0.65
C LEU A 391 -30.79 -7.78 0.46
N PHE A 392 -31.49 -8.04 1.57
CA PHE A 392 -30.97 -8.70 2.77
C PHE A 392 -31.06 -10.24 2.77
N ALA A 393 -31.83 -10.84 1.86
CA ALA A 393 -32.03 -12.30 1.82
C ALA A 393 -30.91 -13.02 1.07
N SER A 394 -30.36 -12.42 0.02
CA SER A 394 -29.22 -12.93 -0.76
C SER A 394 -27.87 -12.80 -0.02
N GLN A 395 -27.77 -11.88 0.94
CA GLN A 395 -26.54 -11.63 1.71
C GLN A 395 -26.26 -12.71 2.79
N LYS A 396 -27.31 -13.31 3.37
CA LYS A 396 -27.15 -14.32 4.46
C LYS A 396 -26.60 -15.67 4.00
N SER A 397 -26.90 -16.09 2.77
CA SER A 397 -26.41 -17.37 2.24
C SER A 397 -24.97 -17.31 1.74
N GLN A 398 -24.48 -16.14 1.34
CA GLN A 398 -23.11 -15.94 0.83
C GLN A 398 -22.05 -15.83 1.94
N ALA A 399 -22.44 -15.36 3.13
CA ALA A 399 -21.54 -15.25 4.28
C ALA A 399 -21.05 -16.62 4.80
N SER A 400 -21.83 -17.70 4.63
CA SER A 400 -21.45 -19.03 5.13
C SER A 400 -20.51 -19.81 4.21
N GLU A 401 -20.62 -19.66 2.88
CA GLU A 401 -19.81 -20.45 1.93
C GLU A 401 -18.40 -19.87 1.72
N THR A 402 -18.21 -18.56 1.90
CA THR A 402 -16.93 -17.89 1.57
C THR A 402 -15.93 -17.90 2.74
N VAL A 403 -16.40 -18.09 3.97
CA VAL A 403 -15.58 -18.02 5.20
C VAL A 403 -14.77 -19.29 5.44
N GLU A 404 -15.18 -20.43 4.87
CA GLU A 404 -14.61 -21.75 5.20
C GLU A 404 -13.26 -22.08 4.52
N GLN A 405 -12.77 -21.26 3.57
CA GLN A 405 -11.59 -21.62 2.76
C GLN A 405 -10.33 -20.75 2.93
N ARG A 406 -10.33 -19.70 3.77
CA ARG A 406 -9.13 -18.86 3.92
C ARG A 406 -8.24 -19.30 5.08
N ARG A 407 -7.15 -20.00 4.76
CA ARG A 407 -5.97 -20.12 5.63
C ARG A 407 -5.37 -18.71 5.82
N ALA A 408 -5.04 -18.31 7.04
CA ALA A 408 -4.30 -17.07 7.27
C ALA A 408 -2.95 -17.16 6.54
N ARG A 409 -2.67 -16.23 5.62
CA ARG A 409 -1.36 -16.16 4.94
C ARG A 409 -0.29 -15.79 5.95
N GLN A 410 0.83 -16.50 5.94
CA GLN A 410 1.95 -16.13 6.78
C GLN A 410 2.59 -14.84 6.28
N ALA A 411 3.31 -14.14 7.17
CA ALA A 411 3.81 -12.82 6.86
C ALA A 411 4.78 -12.77 5.67
N SER A 412 5.55 -13.84 5.50
CA SER A 412 6.49 -14.07 4.40
C SER A 412 5.83 -14.31 3.04
N GLU A 413 4.52 -14.60 3.00
CA GLU A 413 3.76 -14.92 1.78
C GLU A 413 2.97 -13.72 1.23
N THR A 414 2.98 -12.57 1.91
CA THR A 414 2.24 -11.36 1.47
C THR A 414 2.98 -10.70 0.29
N PRO A 415 2.37 -10.60 -0.91
CA PRO A 415 2.98 -9.90 -2.04
C PRO A 415 3.22 -8.42 -1.74
N ALA A 416 4.24 -7.81 -2.36
CA ALA A 416 4.53 -6.40 -2.19
C ALA A 416 3.31 -5.53 -2.55
N GLY A 417 3.02 -4.56 -1.69
CA GLY A 417 1.90 -3.64 -1.81
C GLY A 417 0.53 -4.17 -1.41
N VAL A 418 0.41 -5.45 -1.02
CA VAL A 418 -0.80 -5.96 -0.39
C VAL A 418 -0.83 -5.53 1.07
N VAL A 419 -1.94 -4.91 1.47
CA VAL A 419 -2.19 -4.59 2.86
C VAL A 419 -3.08 -5.64 3.48
N ARG A 420 -2.66 -6.16 4.65
CA ARG A 420 -3.42 -7.14 5.40
C ARG A 420 -4.73 -6.55 5.91
N THR A 421 -5.79 -7.33 5.78
CA THR A 421 -7.09 -7.01 6.35
C THR A 421 -7.07 -7.16 7.87
N ALA A 422 -7.98 -6.49 8.59
CA ALA A 422 -8.05 -6.60 10.06
C ALA A 422 -8.28 -8.04 10.54
N GLU A 423 -9.00 -8.85 9.77
CA GLU A 423 -9.23 -10.24 10.11
C GLU A 423 -7.98 -11.10 9.92
N GLU A 424 -7.19 -10.86 8.87
CA GLU A 424 -5.88 -11.49 8.70
C GLU A 424 -4.91 -11.08 9.81
N ILE A 425 -4.91 -9.81 10.20
CA ILE A 425 -4.10 -9.32 11.33
C ILE A 425 -4.52 -10.03 12.62
N ARG A 426 -5.81 -10.09 12.93
CA ARG A 426 -6.32 -10.77 14.15
C ARG A 426 -5.96 -12.25 14.16
N ARG A 427 -6.16 -12.95 13.05
CA ARG A 427 -5.81 -14.38 12.93
C ARG A 427 -4.29 -14.59 13.06
N ALA A 428 -3.48 -13.71 12.50
CA ALA A 428 -2.02 -13.77 12.61
C ALA A 428 -1.55 -13.48 14.05
N GLU A 429 -2.17 -12.53 14.75
CA GLU A 429 -1.91 -12.26 16.17
C GLU A 429 -2.28 -13.47 17.05
N GLU A 430 -3.44 -14.09 16.82
CA GLU A 430 -3.86 -15.31 17.51
C GLU A 430 -2.91 -16.49 17.26
N GLU A 431 -2.45 -16.68 16.01
CA GLU A 431 -1.48 -17.73 15.66
C GLU A 431 -0.09 -17.45 16.28
N ALA A 432 0.36 -16.18 16.26
CA ALA A 432 1.61 -15.76 16.89
C ALA A 432 1.56 -15.91 18.41
N GLN A 433 0.40 -15.70 19.05
CA GLN A 433 0.22 -15.97 20.47
C GLN A 433 0.32 -17.47 20.76
N ARG A 434 -0.36 -18.31 19.96
CA ARG A 434 -0.28 -19.78 20.10
C ARG A 434 1.14 -20.32 19.92
N LYS A 435 1.90 -19.79 18.96
CA LYS A 435 3.30 -20.17 18.76
C LYS A 435 4.17 -19.78 19.96
N ARG A 436 4.01 -18.57 20.50
CA ARG A 436 4.71 -18.12 21.71
C ARG A 436 4.39 -18.99 22.92
N ASP A 437 3.12 -19.31 23.12
CA ASP A 437 2.69 -20.18 24.23
C ASP A 437 3.26 -21.60 24.09
N GLU A 438 3.37 -22.12 22.86
CA GLU A 438 3.96 -23.43 22.57
C GLU A 438 5.49 -23.43 22.75
N GLU A 439 6.19 -22.38 22.30
CA GLU A 439 7.62 -22.19 22.54
C GLU A 439 7.95 -22.10 24.04
N GLU A 440 7.14 -21.36 24.81
CA GLU A 440 7.27 -21.30 26.28
C GLU A 440 7.02 -22.66 26.94
N ARG A 441 6.07 -23.44 26.44
CA ARG A 441 5.79 -24.81 26.93
C ARG A 441 6.99 -25.73 26.71
N ILE A 442 7.53 -25.74 25.49
CA ILE A 442 8.71 -26.55 25.13
C ILE A 442 9.92 -26.12 25.98
N ALA A 443 10.16 -24.82 26.11
CA ALA A 443 11.25 -24.30 26.93
C ALA A 443 11.13 -24.69 28.42
N ARG A 444 9.91 -24.71 28.97
CA ARG A 444 9.67 -25.22 30.34
C ARG A 444 9.94 -26.72 30.45
N GLU A 445 9.49 -27.52 29.49
CA GLU A 445 9.72 -28.97 29.48
C GLU A 445 11.22 -29.30 29.40
N GLU A 446 11.97 -28.60 28.56
CA GLU A 446 13.44 -28.74 28.47
C GLU A 446 14.15 -28.29 29.76
N ALA A 447 13.70 -27.19 30.37
CA ALA A 447 14.26 -26.72 31.64
C ALA A 447 13.99 -27.71 32.79
N GLU A 448 12.78 -28.30 32.85
CA GLU A 448 12.44 -29.35 33.81
C GLU A 448 13.24 -30.63 33.56
N ALA A 449 13.44 -31.03 32.31
CA ALA A 449 14.24 -32.20 31.95
C ALA A 449 15.71 -32.01 32.37
N LYS A 450 16.32 -30.85 32.08
CA LYS A 450 17.66 -30.50 32.55
C LYS A 450 17.75 -30.48 34.08
N ALA A 451 16.76 -29.89 34.75
CA ALA A 451 16.74 -29.86 36.22
C ALA A 451 16.64 -31.27 36.82
N ARG A 452 15.90 -32.19 36.17
CA ARG A 452 15.83 -33.60 36.57
C ARG A 452 17.15 -34.33 36.35
N GLU A 453 17.81 -34.14 35.20
CA GLU A 453 19.14 -34.70 34.94
C GLU A 453 20.18 -34.19 35.95
N GLU A 454 20.23 -32.88 36.20
CA GLU A 454 21.13 -32.28 37.21
C GLU A 454 20.83 -32.80 38.62
N ALA A 455 19.55 -33.00 38.98
CA ALA A 455 19.16 -33.58 40.25
C ALA A 455 19.55 -35.06 40.38
N GLU A 456 19.46 -35.84 39.30
CA GLU A 456 19.94 -37.22 39.24
C GLU A 456 21.46 -37.31 39.33
N GLU A 457 22.19 -36.44 38.63
CA GLU A 457 23.65 -36.36 38.75
C GLU A 457 24.08 -35.94 40.16
N ARG A 458 23.40 -34.95 40.77
CA ARG A 458 23.62 -34.59 42.18
C ARG A 458 23.31 -35.73 43.14
N ARG A 459 22.27 -36.54 42.87
CA ARG A 459 21.95 -37.76 43.65
C ARG A 459 23.02 -38.85 43.50
N LYS A 460 23.56 -39.06 42.29
CA LYS A 460 24.65 -40.00 42.03
C LYS A 460 25.97 -39.53 42.68
N ASN A 461 26.23 -38.22 42.70
CA ASN A 461 27.41 -37.61 43.32
C ASN A 461 27.27 -37.28 44.82
N SER A 462 26.11 -37.52 45.42
CA SER A 462 25.87 -37.26 46.85
C SER A 462 26.72 -38.19 47.72
N PHE A 463 27.36 -37.58 48.73
CA PHE A 463 28.29 -38.17 49.71
C PHE A 463 27.80 -39.48 50.35
N TRP A 464 26.48 -39.68 50.45
CA TRP A 464 25.84 -40.88 50.98
C TRP A 464 26.01 -42.11 50.07
N ASN A 465 25.95 -41.97 48.74
CA ASN A 465 26.14 -43.09 47.81
C ASN A 465 27.61 -43.55 47.73
N LYS A 466 28.57 -42.60 47.84
CA LYS A 466 30.00 -42.94 47.95
C LYS A 466 30.34 -43.63 49.29
N SER A 467 29.66 -43.25 50.36
CA SER A 467 29.84 -43.86 51.69
C SER A 467 29.24 -45.27 51.78
N TRP A 468 28.07 -45.49 51.17
CA TRP A 468 27.41 -46.81 51.17
C TRP A 468 28.13 -47.84 50.29
N ASN A 469 28.72 -47.41 49.17
CA ASN A 469 29.55 -48.28 48.33
C ASN A 469 30.89 -48.66 49.01
N LYS A 470 31.51 -47.74 49.75
CA LYS A 470 32.69 -48.07 50.58
C LYS A 470 32.35 -49.05 51.71
N LEU A 471 31.17 -48.93 52.33
CA LEU A 471 30.72 -49.83 53.39
C LEU A 471 30.43 -51.25 52.87
N LYS A 472 29.91 -51.36 51.64
CA LYS A 472 29.71 -52.65 50.95
C LYS A 472 31.00 -53.32 50.51
N GLU A 473 32.02 -52.56 50.09
CA GLU A 473 33.35 -53.14 49.82
C GLU A 473 34.03 -53.59 51.13
N PHE A 474 33.96 -52.80 52.20
CA PHE A 474 34.55 -53.16 53.50
C PHE A 474 33.90 -54.42 54.11
N GLY A 475 32.57 -54.56 53.98
CA GLY A 475 31.85 -55.76 54.41
C GLY A 475 32.12 -57.01 53.58
N LYS A 476 32.51 -56.87 52.30
CA LYS A 476 32.93 -58.01 51.46
C LYS A 476 34.36 -58.48 51.78
N THR A 477 35.24 -57.57 52.20
CA THR A 477 36.59 -57.95 52.67
C THR A 477 36.60 -58.66 54.01
N MET A 478 35.65 -58.40 54.92
CA MET A 478 35.58 -59.10 56.22
C MET A 478 34.96 -60.51 56.17
N VAL A 479 34.25 -60.86 55.10
CA VAL A 479 33.64 -62.20 54.93
C VAL A 479 34.55 -63.16 54.17
N ALA A 480 35.67 -62.68 53.62
CA ALA A 480 36.64 -63.49 52.87
C ALA A 480 37.88 -63.90 53.70
N GLU A 481 37.92 -63.61 55.01
CA GLU A 481 39.04 -63.96 55.91
C GLU A 481 38.69 -65.02 56.98
N GLU A 482 37.55 -65.72 56.88
CA GLU A 482 37.19 -66.87 57.73
C GLU A 482 36.76 -68.14 56.95
N GLU A 483 37.48 -68.47 55.87
CA GLU A 483 37.53 -69.87 55.36
C GLU A 483 38.95 -70.43 55.39
#